data_AF-A0A929NZX4-F1
#
_entry.id   AF-A0A929NZX4-F1
#
_cell.length_a   1.000
_cell.length_b   1.000
_cell.length_c   1.000
_cell.angle_alpha   90.00
_cell.angle_beta   90.00
_cell.angle_gamma   90.00
#
_symmetry.space_group_name_H-M   'P 1'
#
loop_
_entity.id
_entity.type
_entity.pdbx_description
1 polymer ?
#
loop_
_entity_poly.entity_id
_entity_poly.type
_entity_poly.pdbx_seq_one_letter_code
_entity_poly.pdbx_strand_id
1 'polypeptide(L)'
;SDTWSTVNVEKIKDGGTEKTVLIFGGGYDDTQDTASTRRTDSVGRAVFIADATTGERLWSGGEGGDTSVTDMDYSIPARVKPLDIIGDGYIDRLYVTDMGGQIFRFDINNNNGDPLVSSVTGARIADLADVAEEDNRRFYYPPDVALAIDATGKYNALVIASGFRAHPLNTTIHDRIYMIKDKQTAFTTTYPTVLTEDDLKDVTLNLAGGDGTDDAARDAELDLIQDKQGWYISLDDEDNPGDWIGEKGLAESLLIEGVAIVTTYTPNVKPAENVCGPALGLGKVFYLDILDATPAFPSSVDVRGERHVELLHAGIPPKPTIIVTEGHPPCIAVGPECKVPDLGLGVRKTYWYEEEK
;
A
#
# COMPACT_ATOMS: atom_id res chain seq x y z
N SER A 1 -7.71 15.49 -16.81
CA SER A 1 -7.11 14.44 -15.98
C SER A 1 -6.44 13.45 -16.89
N ASP A 2 -5.26 13.00 -16.49
CA ASP A 2 -4.56 11.94 -17.19
C ASP A 2 -4.96 10.59 -16.60
N THR A 3 -5.23 9.61 -17.46
CA THR A 3 -5.65 8.27 -17.05
C THR A 3 -4.45 7.46 -16.57
N TRP A 4 -4.05 7.68 -15.32
CA TRP A 4 -2.92 6.96 -14.70
C TRP A 4 -3.38 5.68 -13.98
N SER A 5 -4.62 5.64 -13.49
CA SER A 5 -5.15 4.48 -12.79
C SER A 5 -5.27 3.28 -13.73
N THR A 6 -4.53 2.22 -13.43
CA THR A 6 -4.71 0.91 -14.06
C THR A 6 -6.11 0.39 -13.79
N VAL A 7 -6.77 -0.15 -14.82
CA VAL A 7 -8.12 -0.72 -14.73
C VAL A 7 -8.07 -2.15 -14.20
N ASN A 8 -8.95 -2.49 -13.27
CA ASN A 8 -9.22 -3.86 -12.85
C ASN A 8 -10.41 -4.43 -13.62
N VAL A 9 -10.34 -5.70 -14.04
CA VAL A 9 -11.47 -6.41 -14.62
C VAL A 9 -11.95 -7.44 -13.62
N GLU A 10 -13.14 -7.22 -13.07
CA GLU A 10 -13.65 -7.96 -11.92
C GLU A 10 -15.12 -8.37 -12.13
N LYS A 11 -15.68 -9.10 -11.17
CA LYS A 11 -17.10 -9.43 -11.14
C LYS A 11 -17.78 -8.83 -9.92
N ILE A 12 -19.02 -8.37 -10.10
CA ILE A 12 -19.94 -7.91 -9.05
C ILE A 12 -21.37 -8.31 -9.41
N LYS A 13 -22.33 -8.03 -8.52
CA LYS A 13 -23.76 -8.06 -8.86
C LYS A 13 -24.37 -6.66 -8.93
N ASP A 14 -25.19 -6.45 -9.95
CA ASP A 14 -26.10 -5.31 -10.07
C ASP A 14 -27.54 -5.85 -10.01
N GLY A 15 -28.20 -5.65 -8.87
CA GLY A 15 -29.37 -6.42 -8.51
C GLY A 15 -29.04 -7.90 -8.32
N GLY A 16 -29.82 -8.77 -8.97
CA GLY A 16 -29.55 -10.21 -9.03
C GLY A 16 -28.64 -10.64 -10.18
N THR A 17 -28.10 -9.71 -10.98
CA THR A 17 -27.40 -10.03 -12.24
C THR A 17 -25.90 -9.91 -12.06
N GLU A 18 -25.16 -10.97 -12.41
CA GLU A 18 -23.70 -10.92 -12.51
C GLU A 18 -23.27 -9.96 -13.62
N LYS A 19 -22.28 -9.12 -13.31
CA LYS A 19 -21.65 -8.18 -14.23
C LYS A 19 -20.13 -8.35 -14.19
N THR A 20 -19.52 -8.50 -15.35
CA THR A 20 -18.09 -8.23 -15.52
C THR A 20 -17.90 -6.73 -15.65
N VAL A 21 -17.04 -6.16 -14.82
CA VAL A 21 -16.88 -4.70 -14.69
C VAL A 21 -15.44 -4.24 -14.77
N LEU A 22 -15.26 -2.99 -15.15
CA LEU A 22 -14.02 -2.23 -15.09
C LEU A 22 -14.03 -1.36 -13.82
N ILE A 23 -13.03 -1.50 -12.96
CA ILE A 23 -12.90 -0.70 -11.72
C ILE A 23 -11.62 0.14 -11.78
N PHE A 24 -11.74 1.46 -11.66
CA PHE A 24 -10.61 2.39 -11.81
C PHE A 24 -10.83 3.74 -11.09
N GLY A 25 -9.74 4.39 -10.70
CA GLY A 25 -9.73 5.75 -10.18
C GLY A 25 -9.81 6.81 -11.28
N GLY A 26 -10.13 8.05 -10.90
CA GLY A 26 -10.37 9.16 -11.81
C GLY A 26 -9.12 9.70 -12.51
N GLY A 27 -7.94 9.21 -12.14
CA GLY A 27 -6.66 9.60 -12.71
C GLY A 27 -6.02 10.79 -12.01
N TYR A 28 -5.01 11.36 -12.66
CA TYR A 28 -4.14 12.40 -12.12
C TYR A 28 -4.63 13.81 -12.50
N ASP A 29 -4.53 14.76 -11.57
CA ASP A 29 -4.63 16.19 -11.83
C ASP A 29 -3.21 16.76 -12.01
N ASP A 30 -2.91 17.24 -13.22
CA ASP A 30 -1.56 17.70 -13.60
C ASP A 30 -1.10 18.91 -12.79
N THR A 31 -2.03 19.63 -12.18
CA THR A 31 -1.69 20.74 -11.29
C THR A 31 -0.87 20.27 -10.09
N GLN A 32 -0.95 18.97 -9.71
CA GLN A 32 -0.11 18.37 -8.66
C GLN A 32 1.39 18.44 -8.98
N ASP A 33 1.79 18.56 -10.25
CA ASP A 33 3.20 18.73 -10.65
C ASP A 33 3.84 20.01 -10.10
N THR A 34 3.04 20.98 -9.67
CA THR A 34 3.55 22.25 -9.12
C THR A 34 3.12 22.48 -7.67
N ALA A 35 2.39 21.54 -7.07
CA ALA A 35 1.89 21.66 -5.72
C ALA A 35 2.98 21.30 -4.70
N SER A 36 3.50 22.30 -3.98
CA SER A 36 4.41 22.08 -2.85
C SER A 36 3.67 21.64 -1.59
N THR A 37 2.50 22.20 -1.31
CA THR A 37 1.65 21.82 -0.17
C THR A 37 0.44 21.01 -0.59
N ARG A 38 -0.20 20.35 0.38
CA ARG A 38 -1.44 19.61 0.17
C ARG A 38 -2.52 20.56 -0.37
N ARG A 39 -3.10 20.22 -1.51
CA ARG A 39 -4.06 21.07 -2.23
C ARG A 39 -5.14 20.23 -2.87
N THR A 40 -6.39 20.64 -2.71
CA THR A 40 -7.55 20.02 -3.35
C THR A 40 -7.42 20.07 -4.87
N ASP A 41 -7.78 18.99 -5.54
CA ASP A 41 -7.75 18.88 -6.98
C ASP A 41 -9.09 19.30 -7.61
N SER A 42 -9.08 19.50 -8.92
CA SER A 42 -10.28 19.83 -9.70
C SER A 42 -10.81 18.63 -10.47
N VAL A 43 -9.95 17.66 -10.77
CA VAL A 43 -10.26 16.45 -11.54
C VAL A 43 -9.63 15.21 -10.89
N GLY A 44 -10.08 14.02 -11.30
CA GLY A 44 -9.48 12.76 -10.83
C GLY A 44 -9.94 12.27 -9.45
N ARG A 45 -10.89 12.97 -8.82
CA ARG A 45 -11.32 12.79 -7.43
C ARG A 45 -12.46 11.80 -7.22
N ALA A 46 -12.49 10.75 -8.03
CA ALA A 46 -13.59 9.79 -8.01
C ALA A 46 -13.12 8.39 -8.40
N VAL A 47 -13.89 7.39 -8.01
CA VAL A 47 -13.72 5.99 -8.43
C VAL A 47 -14.92 5.59 -9.25
N PHE A 48 -14.70 4.76 -10.25
CA PHE A 48 -15.73 4.32 -11.18
C PHE A 48 -15.79 2.81 -11.26
N ILE A 49 -17.02 2.29 -11.37
CA ILE A 49 -17.31 0.94 -11.83
C ILE A 49 -18.10 1.08 -13.13
N ALA A 50 -17.60 0.50 -14.21
CA ALA A 50 -18.25 0.51 -15.53
C ALA A 50 -18.48 -0.92 -16.04
N ASP A 51 -19.52 -1.13 -16.84
CA ASP A 51 -19.77 -2.41 -17.50
C ASP A 51 -18.64 -2.70 -18.50
N ALA A 52 -17.99 -3.86 -18.38
CA ALA A 52 -16.84 -4.19 -19.22
C ALA A 52 -17.20 -4.46 -20.69
N THR A 53 -18.48 -4.70 -20.99
CA THR A 53 -18.97 -4.96 -22.35
C THR A 53 -19.39 -3.67 -23.04
N THR A 54 -20.10 -2.79 -22.34
CA THR A 54 -20.68 -1.58 -22.95
C THR A 54 -19.87 -0.31 -22.68
N GLY A 55 -19.04 -0.29 -21.63
CA GLY A 55 -18.36 0.90 -21.14
C GLY A 55 -19.29 1.87 -20.37
N GLU A 56 -20.55 1.50 -20.14
CA GLU A 56 -21.48 2.32 -19.37
C GLU A 56 -21.07 2.38 -17.90
N ARG A 57 -21.10 3.58 -17.30
CA ARG A 57 -20.82 3.75 -15.88
C ARG A 57 -21.99 3.18 -15.06
N LEU A 58 -21.70 2.14 -14.28
CA LEU A 58 -22.67 1.49 -13.38
C LEU A 58 -22.70 2.16 -12.00
N TRP A 59 -21.57 2.68 -11.53
CA TRP A 59 -21.46 3.34 -10.24
C TRP A 59 -20.25 4.29 -10.19
N SER A 60 -20.33 5.28 -9.31
CA SER A 60 -19.22 6.16 -8.94
C SER A 60 -19.19 6.49 -7.44
N GLY A 61 -17.99 6.57 -6.89
CA GLY A 61 -17.72 7.07 -5.53
C GLY A 61 -16.92 8.36 -5.58
N GLY A 62 -17.32 9.35 -4.79
CA GLY A 62 -16.71 10.69 -4.74
C GLY A 62 -17.71 11.73 -4.23
N GLU A 63 -17.31 12.99 -4.04
CA GLU A 63 -18.17 14.04 -3.48
C GLU A 63 -19.56 14.12 -4.16
N GLY A 64 -19.58 14.09 -5.49
CA GLY A 64 -20.80 14.07 -6.33
C GLY A 64 -21.15 12.73 -6.96
N GLY A 65 -20.62 11.62 -6.42
CA GLY A 65 -20.86 10.26 -6.92
C GLY A 65 -22.19 9.67 -6.46
N ASP A 66 -22.49 8.46 -6.94
CA ASP A 66 -23.63 7.65 -6.50
C ASP A 66 -23.50 7.31 -5.00
N THR A 67 -22.28 7.00 -4.55
CA THR A 67 -21.91 7.03 -3.13
C THR A 67 -21.15 8.33 -2.86
N SER A 68 -21.79 9.27 -2.17
CA SER A 68 -21.19 10.55 -1.81
C SER A 68 -20.16 10.37 -0.67
N VAL A 69 -18.91 10.70 -0.96
CA VAL A 69 -17.80 10.75 0.01
C VAL A 69 -17.16 12.12 -0.10
N THR A 70 -17.54 13.04 0.78
CA THR A 70 -17.20 14.47 0.68
C THR A 70 -15.72 14.77 0.89
N ASP A 71 -14.98 13.86 1.53
CA ASP A 71 -13.54 14.02 1.77
C ASP A 71 -12.68 13.63 0.56
N MET A 72 -13.27 13.15 -0.54
CA MET A 72 -12.54 12.79 -1.77
C MET A 72 -12.18 14.05 -2.55
N ASP A 73 -11.20 14.79 -2.04
CA ASP A 73 -10.77 16.08 -2.56
C ASP A 73 -9.55 16.00 -3.49
N TYR A 74 -8.89 14.85 -3.59
CA TYR A 74 -7.62 14.71 -4.29
C TYR A 74 -7.71 13.66 -5.40
N SER A 75 -6.86 13.82 -6.41
CA SER A 75 -6.80 12.96 -7.58
C SER A 75 -6.33 11.54 -7.22
N ILE A 76 -6.80 10.55 -7.98
CA ILE A 76 -6.64 9.12 -7.70
C ILE A 76 -5.93 8.48 -8.90
N PRO A 77 -4.59 8.61 -8.99
CA PRO A 77 -3.79 8.00 -10.05
C PRO A 77 -3.48 6.52 -9.78
N ALA A 78 -3.57 6.08 -8.52
CA ALA A 78 -3.37 4.69 -8.14
C ALA A 78 -4.46 3.80 -8.74
N ARG A 79 -4.12 2.55 -9.06
CA ARG A 79 -5.15 1.54 -9.32
C ARG A 79 -5.96 1.30 -8.05
N VAL A 80 -7.24 0.98 -8.20
CA VAL A 80 -8.08 0.55 -7.08
C VAL A 80 -7.67 -0.87 -6.64
N LYS A 81 -7.72 -1.18 -5.35
CA LYS A 81 -7.44 -2.52 -4.81
C LYS A 81 -8.76 -3.24 -4.48
N PRO A 82 -9.28 -4.10 -5.38
CA PRO A 82 -10.48 -4.90 -5.13
C PRO A 82 -10.17 -6.13 -4.28
N LEU A 83 -11.11 -6.52 -3.41
CA LEU A 83 -11.07 -7.72 -2.60
C LEU A 83 -12.43 -8.45 -2.66
N ASP A 84 -12.37 -9.75 -2.92
CA ASP A 84 -13.43 -10.72 -2.61
C ASP A 84 -13.14 -11.27 -1.20
N ILE A 85 -13.89 -10.79 -0.21
CA ILE A 85 -13.58 -11.07 1.21
C ILE A 85 -14.25 -12.36 1.69
N ILE A 86 -15.23 -12.88 0.95
CA ILE A 86 -15.97 -14.11 1.28
C ILE A 86 -15.63 -15.29 0.36
N GLY A 87 -14.87 -15.06 -0.71
CA GLY A 87 -14.39 -16.07 -1.65
C GLY A 87 -15.49 -16.61 -2.57
N ASP A 88 -16.50 -15.81 -2.90
CA ASP A 88 -17.63 -16.23 -3.75
C ASP A 88 -17.48 -15.85 -5.23
N GLY A 89 -16.36 -15.19 -5.59
CA GLY A 89 -16.03 -14.75 -6.93
C GLY A 89 -16.53 -13.36 -7.29
N TYR A 90 -17.12 -12.62 -6.33
CA TYR A 90 -17.54 -11.23 -6.51
C TYR A 90 -16.72 -10.30 -5.61
N ILE A 91 -16.42 -9.10 -6.09
CA ILE A 91 -15.70 -8.11 -5.30
C ILE A 91 -16.65 -7.46 -4.30
N ASP A 92 -16.30 -7.55 -3.02
CA ASP A 92 -17.07 -7.01 -1.90
C ASP A 92 -16.46 -5.72 -1.34
N ARG A 93 -15.17 -5.47 -1.60
CA ARG A 93 -14.47 -4.32 -1.03
C ARG A 93 -13.49 -3.71 -2.02
N LEU A 94 -13.42 -2.38 -2.00
CA LEU A 94 -12.43 -1.59 -2.70
C LEU A 94 -11.64 -0.76 -1.69
N TYR A 95 -10.31 -0.83 -1.74
CA TYR A 95 -9.45 0.20 -1.14
C TYR A 95 -8.92 1.13 -2.22
N VAL A 96 -8.89 2.41 -1.88
CA VAL A 96 -8.58 3.50 -2.79
C VAL A 96 -7.67 4.48 -2.06
N THR A 97 -6.60 4.91 -2.72
CA THR A 97 -5.65 5.88 -2.19
C THR A 97 -5.56 7.08 -3.12
N ASP A 98 -5.24 8.25 -2.57
CA ASP A 98 -5.20 9.48 -3.34
C ASP A 98 -3.91 10.30 -3.13
N MET A 99 -3.83 11.37 -3.92
CA MET A 99 -2.75 12.35 -3.88
C MET A 99 -2.76 13.24 -2.63
N GLY A 100 -3.77 13.12 -1.77
CA GLY A 100 -3.84 13.81 -0.50
C GLY A 100 -3.40 12.94 0.68
N GLY A 101 -2.81 11.77 0.45
CA GLY A 101 -2.38 10.89 1.54
C GLY A 101 -3.55 10.23 2.28
N GLN A 102 -4.69 10.06 1.61
CA GLN A 102 -5.88 9.46 2.20
C GLN A 102 -6.07 8.02 1.73
N ILE A 103 -6.78 7.24 2.55
CA ILE A 103 -7.26 5.90 2.20
C ILE A 103 -8.77 5.88 2.37
N PHE A 104 -9.47 5.41 1.34
CA PHE A 104 -10.90 5.20 1.34
C PHE A 104 -11.20 3.72 1.20
N ARG A 105 -12.34 3.33 1.79
CA ARG A 105 -12.90 2.00 1.66
C ARG A 105 -14.32 2.11 1.14
N PHE A 106 -14.64 1.27 0.17
CA PHE A 106 -16.00 1.05 -0.30
C PHE A 106 -16.35 -0.43 -0.11
N ASP A 107 -17.51 -0.72 0.47
CA ASP A 107 -18.05 -2.06 0.59
C ASP A 107 -19.27 -2.23 -0.31
N ILE A 108 -19.27 -3.32 -1.09
CA ILE A 108 -20.27 -3.71 -2.07
C ILE A 108 -21.04 -4.91 -1.50
N ASN A 109 -22.35 -4.76 -1.33
CA ASN A 109 -23.21 -5.88 -0.95
C ASN A 109 -23.69 -6.65 -2.19
N ASN A 110 -22.98 -7.72 -2.55
CA ASN A 110 -23.36 -8.58 -3.68
C ASN A 110 -24.57 -9.51 -3.38
N ASN A 111 -25.19 -9.40 -2.19
CA ASN A 111 -26.17 -10.37 -1.68
C ASN A 111 -27.52 -9.76 -1.26
N ASN A 112 -27.70 -8.44 -1.36
CA ASN A 112 -28.98 -7.78 -1.06
C ASN A 112 -30.00 -7.85 -2.21
N GLY A 113 -29.55 -8.08 -3.45
CA GLY A 113 -30.40 -8.08 -4.63
C GLY A 113 -30.84 -6.70 -5.10
N ASP A 114 -30.27 -5.63 -4.55
CA ASP A 114 -30.54 -4.24 -4.94
C ASP A 114 -29.63 -3.80 -6.09
N PRO A 115 -30.03 -2.78 -6.89
CA PRO A 115 -29.13 -2.19 -7.88
C PRO A 115 -27.81 -1.75 -7.27
N LEU A 116 -26.71 -1.84 -8.03
CA LEU A 116 -25.35 -1.56 -7.56
C LEU A 116 -25.24 -0.21 -6.83
N VAL A 117 -25.89 0.83 -7.36
CA VAL A 117 -25.91 2.18 -6.77
C VAL A 117 -26.47 2.25 -5.35
N SER A 118 -27.29 1.27 -4.95
CA SER A 118 -27.83 1.13 -3.59
C SER A 118 -27.10 0.08 -2.75
N SER A 119 -26.19 -0.67 -3.35
CA SER A 119 -25.44 -1.77 -2.71
C SER A 119 -24.04 -1.36 -2.27
N VAL A 120 -23.54 -0.19 -2.70
CA VAL A 120 -22.23 0.32 -2.31
C VAL A 120 -22.33 1.38 -1.22
N THR A 121 -21.58 1.18 -0.15
CA THR A 121 -21.30 2.22 0.86
C THR A 121 -19.82 2.51 0.89
N GLY A 122 -19.39 3.67 1.41
CA GLY A 122 -17.98 3.98 1.53
C GLY A 122 -17.70 5.18 2.40
N ALA A 123 -16.46 5.28 2.86
CA ALA A 123 -15.95 6.39 3.65
C ALA A 123 -14.41 6.50 3.56
N ARG A 124 -13.87 7.65 3.97
CA ARG A 124 -12.44 7.77 4.30
C ARG A 124 -12.17 6.95 5.57
N ILE A 125 -11.12 6.13 5.54
CA ILE A 125 -10.69 5.31 6.69
C ILE A 125 -9.34 5.75 7.26
N ALA A 126 -8.53 6.47 6.48
CA ALA A 126 -7.29 7.09 6.96
C ALA A 126 -7.01 8.42 6.27
N ASP A 127 -6.39 9.35 7.00
CA ASP A 127 -5.85 10.61 6.53
C ASP A 127 -4.44 10.79 7.12
N LEU A 128 -3.41 10.55 6.30
CA LEU A 128 -2.04 10.34 6.76
C LEU A 128 -1.09 11.46 6.33
N ALA A 129 -1.61 12.52 5.72
CA ALA A 129 -0.85 13.71 5.31
C ALA A 129 -1.40 14.96 6.02
N ASP A 130 -0.62 16.04 6.04
CA ASP A 130 -1.02 17.32 6.63
C ASP A 130 -0.74 18.49 5.67
N VAL A 131 -1.03 19.72 6.11
CA VAL A 131 -0.97 20.95 5.32
C VAL A 131 0.44 21.47 5.10
N ALA A 132 1.41 21.06 5.94
CA ALA A 132 2.81 21.44 5.81
C ALA A 132 3.42 20.80 4.55
N GLU A 133 4.41 21.45 3.96
CA GLU A 133 5.11 20.93 2.77
C GLU A 133 5.82 19.61 3.08
N GLU A 134 6.44 19.50 4.26
CA GLU A 134 7.08 18.27 4.74
C GLU A 134 6.09 17.13 4.98
N ASP A 135 4.83 17.43 5.30
CA ASP A 135 3.78 16.43 5.54
C ASP A 135 2.89 16.16 4.34
N ASN A 136 3.24 16.68 3.16
CA ASN A 136 2.48 16.52 1.92
C ASN A 136 2.73 15.15 1.25
N ARG A 137 2.49 14.10 2.03
CA ARG A 137 2.63 12.69 1.64
C ARG A 137 1.57 12.31 0.62
N ARG A 138 1.98 11.59 -0.42
CA ARG A 138 1.16 11.24 -1.59
C ARG A 138 1.17 9.75 -1.84
N PHE A 139 0.05 9.20 -2.28
CA PHE A 139 -0.03 7.82 -2.73
C PHE A 139 -0.26 7.73 -4.24
N TYR A 140 0.77 7.28 -4.96
CA TYR A 140 0.68 6.94 -6.39
C TYR A 140 0.31 5.48 -6.65
N TYR A 141 0.29 4.66 -5.60
CA TYR A 141 0.12 3.22 -5.66
C TYR A 141 -0.96 2.77 -4.66
N PRO A 142 -1.67 1.67 -4.94
CA PRO A 142 -2.59 1.06 -3.97
C PRO A 142 -1.83 0.48 -2.78
N PRO A 143 -2.52 0.24 -1.65
CA PRO A 143 -2.00 -0.64 -0.64
C PRO A 143 -2.01 -2.09 -1.15
N ASP A 144 -1.06 -2.89 -0.69
CA ASP A 144 -1.25 -4.34 -0.70
C ASP A 144 -1.98 -4.78 0.56
N VAL A 145 -2.85 -5.78 0.43
CA VAL A 145 -3.80 -6.13 1.48
C VAL A 145 -3.83 -7.63 1.70
N ALA A 146 -3.72 -8.05 2.95
CA ALA A 146 -3.92 -9.43 3.37
C ALA A 146 -4.75 -9.51 4.65
N LEU A 147 -5.50 -10.60 4.79
CA LEU A 147 -6.14 -10.93 6.06
C LEU A 147 -5.08 -11.43 7.04
N ALA A 148 -4.96 -10.76 8.18
CA ALA A 148 -4.06 -11.10 9.26
C ALA A 148 -4.84 -11.33 10.56
N ILE A 149 -4.18 -11.98 11.51
CA ILE A 149 -4.74 -12.29 12.83
C ILE A 149 -3.68 -11.96 13.87
N ASP A 150 -4.03 -11.16 14.86
CA ASP A 150 -3.22 -10.93 16.06
C ASP A 150 -4.01 -11.27 17.33
N ALA A 151 -3.44 -10.94 18.49
CA ALA A 151 -4.09 -11.17 19.79
C ALA A 151 -5.42 -10.41 19.96
N THR A 152 -5.65 -9.34 19.19
CA THR A 152 -6.85 -8.50 19.24
C THR A 152 -7.94 -8.96 18.27
N GLY A 153 -7.60 -9.81 17.29
CA GLY A 153 -8.55 -10.43 16.37
C GLY A 153 -8.08 -10.41 14.92
N LYS A 154 -9.05 -10.58 14.01
CA LYS A 154 -8.82 -10.50 12.56
C LYS A 154 -8.80 -9.05 12.10
N TYR A 155 -7.94 -8.73 11.16
CA TYR A 155 -7.90 -7.43 10.48
C TYR A 155 -7.38 -7.59 9.05
N ASN A 156 -7.73 -6.66 8.18
CA ASN A 156 -7.04 -6.53 6.90
C ASN A 156 -5.81 -5.65 7.14
N ALA A 157 -4.62 -6.19 6.92
CA ALA A 157 -3.36 -5.46 6.96
C ALA A 157 -3.18 -4.73 5.63
N LEU A 158 -3.15 -3.41 5.65
CA LEU A 158 -2.89 -2.56 4.48
C LEU A 158 -1.45 -2.06 4.56
N VAL A 159 -0.60 -2.49 3.64
CA VAL A 159 0.79 -2.02 3.52
C VAL A 159 0.88 -1.05 2.36
N ILE A 160 1.47 0.12 2.59
CA ILE A 160 1.65 1.15 1.55
C ILE A 160 2.82 2.07 1.91
N ALA A 161 3.49 2.62 0.90
CA ALA A 161 4.49 3.67 1.08
C ALA A 161 4.07 4.96 0.37
N SER A 162 4.38 6.10 0.99
CA SER A 162 4.19 7.40 0.36
C SER A 162 5.41 7.76 -0.50
N GLY A 163 5.19 8.58 -1.52
CA GLY A 163 6.29 9.15 -2.30
C GLY A 163 5.84 10.03 -3.45
N PHE A 164 6.60 11.08 -3.74
CA PHE A 164 6.28 12.01 -4.81
C PHE A 164 6.82 11.54 -6.17
N ARG A 165 6.08 10.68 -6.88
CA ARG A 165 6.53 10.08 -8.14
C ARG A 165 6.78 11.07 -9.29
N ALA A 166 6.00 12.14 -9.39
CA ALA A 166 6.23 13.18 -10.41
C ALA A 166 7.52 13.98 -10.15
N HIS A 167 7.98 14.01 -8.89
CA HIS A 167 9.21 14.70 -8.46
C HIS A 167 10.11 13.76 -7.64
N PRO A 168 10.71 12.74 -8.27
CA PRO A 168 11.49 11.73 -7.56
C PRO A 168 12.73 12.34 -6.86
N LEU A 169 13.18 13.51 -7.31
CA LEU A 169 14.30 14.26 -6.73
C LEU A 169 13.92 15.17 -5.55
N ASN A 170 12.63 15.25 -5.16
CA ASN A 170 12.21 16.03 -4.00
C ASN A 170 12.87 15.49 -2.71
N THR A 171 13.35 16.39 -1.87
CA THR A 171 13.99 16.07 -0.58
C THR A 171 13.36 16.84 0.57
N THR A 172 12.08 17.21 0.45
CA THR A 172 11.38 18.04 1.45
C THR A 172 10.30 17.25 2.16
N ILE A 173 9.58 16.38 1.44
CA ILE A 173 8.47 15.61 1.99
C ILE A 173 9.02 14.46 2.84
N HIS A 174 8.59 14.39 4.09
CA HIS A 174 8.88 13.34 5.05
C HIS A 174 7.99 12.12 4.77
N ASP A 175 8.41 11.32 3.78
CA ASP A 175 7.73 10.10 3.34
C ASP A 175 7.78 8.97 4.39
N ARG A 176 6.87 8.00 4.25
CA ARG A 176 6.66 6.92 5.21
C ARG A 176 6.43 5.58 4.52
N ILE A 177 6.70 4.50 5.26
CA ILE A 177 6.08 3.19 5.04
C ILE A 177 5.03 3.01 6.13
N TYR A 178 3.83 2.57 5.76
CA TYR A 178 2.72 2.31 6.67
C TYR A 178 2.30 0.84 6.63
N MET A 179 1.90 0.32 7.79
CA MET A 179 1.02 -0.83 7.92
C MET A 179 -0.18 -0.41 8.76
N ILE A 180 -1.39 -0.56 8.22
CA ILE A 180 -2.64 -0.12 8.85
C ILE A 180 -3.56 -1.33 9.05
N LYS A 181 -4.16 -1.42 10.23
CA LYS A 181 -5.11 -2.48 10.59
C LYS A 181 -6.54 -2.02 10.34
N ASP A 182 -7.17 -2.47 9.26
CA ASP A 182 -8.63 -2.38 9.13
C ASP A 182 -9.28 -3.56 9.87
N LYS A 183 -9.69 -3.32 11.12
CA LYS A 183 -10.29 -4.33 12.01
C LYS A 183 -11.73 -4.70 11.62
N GLN A 184 -12.38 -3.95 10.74
CA GLN A 184 -13.72 -4.30 10.24
C GLN A 184 -13.61 -5.22 9.02
N THR A 185 -13.28 -6.49 9.23
CA THR A 185 -13.02 -7.45 8.14
C THR A 185 -14.27 -7.95 7.43
N ALA A 186 -15.45 -7.82 8.04
CA ALA A 186 -16.72 -8.17 7.42
C ALA A 186 -17.31 -6.97 6.64
N PHE A 187 -18.33 -7.25 5.82
CA PHE A 187 -19.17 -6.21 5.24
C PHE A 187 -19.72 -5.29 6.33
N THR A 188 -19.67 -3.98 6.10
CA THR A 188 -20.23 -2.96 6.98
C THR A 188 -20.89 -1.87 6.15
N THR A 189 -21.83 -1.17 6.76
CA THR A 189 -22.34 0.11 6.26
C THR A 189 -21.96 1.27 7.19
N THR A 190 -21.25 0.97 8.27
CA THR A 190 -20.79 1.93 9.28
C THR A 190 -19.28 1.79 9.46
N TYR A 191 -18.57 2.88 9.20
CA TYR A 191 -17.11 2.92 9.20
C TYR A 191 -16.58 3.45 10.54
N PRO A 192 -15.38 3.02 10.96
CA PRO A 192 -14.75 3.52 12.18
C PRO A 192 -14.29 4.97 12.01
N THR A 193 -13.82 5.58 13.09
CA THR A 193 -13.15 6.88 13.04
C THR A 193 -11.99 6.84 12.05
N VAL A 194 -11.82 7.93 11.30
CA VAL A 194 -10.69 8.11 10.37
C VAL A 194 -9.39 8.03 11.15
N LEU A 195 -8.50 7.12 10.74
CA LEU A 195 -7.19 6.97 11.35
C LEU A 195 -6.25 8.10 10.89
N THR A 196 -5.43 8.56 11.82
CA THR A 196 -4.34 9.51 11.60
C THR A 196 -3.01 8.87 12.04
N GLU A 197 -1.88 9.55 11.83
CA GLU A 197 -0.59 9.03 12.32
C GLU A 197 -0.56 8.86 13.85
N ASP A 198 -1.33 9.64 14.61
CA ASP A 198 -1.45 9.50 16.07
C ASP A 198 -2.05 8.14 16.50
N ASP A 199 -2.83 7.51 15.63
CA ASP A 199 -3.43 6.19 15.85
C ASP A 199 -2.47 5.04 15.52
N LEU A 200 -1.34 5.36 14.89
CA LEU A 200 -0.28 4.43 14.53
C LEU A 200 0.90 4.56 15.50
N LYS A 201 1.75 3.53 15.51
CA LYS A 201 3.02 3.57 16.25
C LYS A 201 4.15 3.97 15.30
N ASP A 202 4.92 4.98 15.69
CA ASP A 202 6.22 5.24 15.09
C ASP A 202 7.19 4.11 15.47
N VAL A 203 7.63 3.34 14.46
CA VAL A 203 8.62 2.26 14.60
C VAL A 203 9.84 2.56 13.74
N THR A 204 10.16 3.84 13.52
CA THR A 204 11.37 4.26 12.79
C THR A 204 12.62 3.66 13.42
N LEU A 205 12.71 3.64 14.75
CA LEU A 205 13.72 2.86 15.45
C LEU A 205 13.25 1.40 15.59
N ASN A 206 14.11 0.44 15.26
CA ASN A 206 13.80 -0.99 15.36
C ASN A 206 13.95 -1.50 16.82
N LEU A 207 13.30 -0.83 17.77
CA LEU A 207 13.35 -1.18 19.19
C LEU A 207 12.74 -2.57 19.44
N ALA A 208 11.67 -2.92 18.73
CA ALA A 208 11.06 -4.25 18.73
C ALA A 208 12.02 -5.35 18.21
N GLY A 209 12.93 -4.99 17.29
CA GLY A 209 13.95 -5.88 16.76
C GLY A 209 15.26 -5.87 17.55
N GLY A 210 15.34 -5.09 18.64
CA GLY A 210 16.45 -5.12 19.59
C GLY A 210 17.49 -4.00 19.46
N ASP A 211 17.21 -2.91 18.74
CA ASP A 211 18.10 -1.72 18.68
C ASP A 211 18.18 -0.96 20.02
N GLY A 212 17.38 -1.34 21.01
CA GLY A 212 17.34 -0.75 22.34
C GLY A 212 18.45 -1.19 23.29
N THR A 213 18.35 -0.75 24.56
CA THR A 213 19.38 -1.00 25.59
C THR A 213 19.25 -2.36 26.28
N ASP A 214 18.03 -2.93 26.34
CA ASP A 214 17.73 -4.20 27.00
C ASP A 214 16.42 -4.84 26.47
N ASP A 215 16.19 -6.10 26.88
CA ASP A 215 15.00 -6.87 26.50
C ASP A 215 13.69 -6.27 27.05
N ALA A 216 13.74 -5.51 28.17
CA ALA A 216 12.54 -4.90 28.74
C ALA A 216 12.04 -3.74 27.88
N ALA A 217 12.94 -2.97 27.28
CA ALA A 217 12.60 -1.93 26.31
C ALA A 217 11.99 -2.52 25.04
N ARG A 218 12.54 -3.64 24.54
CA ARG A 218 11.99 -4.38 23.40
C ARG A 218 10.56 -4.85 23.68
N ASP A 219 10.35 -5.53 24.81
CA ASP A 219 9.05 -6.11 25.16
C ASP A 219 8.00 -5.00 25.37
N ALA A 220 8.38 -3.87 25.98
CA ALA A 220 7.51 -2.71 26.11
C ALA A 220 7.13 -2.09 24.76
N GLU A 221 8.06 -2.06 23.79
CA GLU A 221 7.77 -1.58 22.44
C GLU A 221 6.78 -2.50 21.70
N LEU A 222 6.95 -3.82 21.82
CA LEU A 222 6.02 -4.80 21.24
C LEU A 222 4.59 -4.59 21.76
N ASP A 223 4.43 -4.36 23.07
CA ASP A 223 3.12 -4.05 23.67
C ASP A 223 2.52 -2.75 23.10
N LEU A 224 3.34 -1.70 22.96
CA LEU A 224 2.91 -0.41 22.40
C LEU A 224 2.46 -0.53 20.93
N ILE A 225 3.14 -1.35 20.13
CA ILE A 225 2.73 -1.59 18.73
C ILE A 225 1.40 -2.35 18.68
N GLN A 226 1.20 -3.34 19.56
CA GLN A 226 -0.03 -4.13 19.61
C GLN A 226 -1.26 -3.29 19.98
N ASP A 227 -1.10 -2.29 20.84
CA ASP A 227 -2.17 -1.39 21.28
C ASP A 227 -2.62 -0.37 20.21
N LYS A 228 -1.85 -0.20 19.13
CA LYS A 228 -2.11 0.76 18.06
C LYS A 228 -2.88 0.14 16.87
N GLN A 229 -3.38 1.00 15.99
CA GLN A 229 -4.10 0.59 14.77
C GLN A 229 -3.16 0.29 13.61
N GLY A 230 -1.88 0.10 13.90
CA GLY A 230 -0.83 -0.14 12.93
C GLY A 230 0.47 0.55 13.32
N TRP A 231 1.38 0.66 12.37
CA TRP A 231 2.68 1.28 12.57
C TRP A 231 3.14 2.02 11.31
N TYR A 232 4.09 2.93 11.47
CA TYR A 232 4.79 3.56 10.36
C TYR A 232 6.29 3.64 10.61
N ILE A 233 7.05 3.63 9.53
CA ILE A 233 8.49 3.95 9.51
C ILE A 233 8.65 5.30 8.83
N SER A 234 9.26 6.26 9.53
CA SER A 234 9.82 7.46 8.92
C SER A 234 10.99 7.07 8.03
N LEU A 235 10.97 7.49 6.76
CA LEU A 235 12.09 7.24 5.84
C LEU A 235 13.20 8.29 6.05
N ASP A 236 13.57 8.54 7.31
CA ASP A 236 14.67 9.43 7.66
C ASP A 236 16.01 8.76 7.35
N ASP A 237 17.07 9.58 7.23
CA ASP A 237 18.41 9.05 7.01
C ASP A 237 18.90 8.33 8.27
N GLU A 238 18.97 7.00 8.23
CA GLU A 238 19.45 6.18 9.35
C GLU A 238 20.89 6.55 9.75
N ASP A 239 21.72 7.01 8.81
CA ASP A 239 23.10 7.43 9.08
C ASP A 239 23.19 8.84 9.72
N ASN A 240 22.20 9.69 9.47
CA ASN A 240 22.13 11.06 9.99
C ASN A 240 20.72 11.35 10.52
N PRO A 241 20.33 10.79 11.69
CA PRO A 241 18.98 10.94 12.22
C PRO A 241 18.57 12.40 12.35
N GLY A 242 17.41 12.74 11.79
CA GLY A 242 16.87 14.11 11.74
C GLY A 242 17.29 14.92 10.51
N ASP A 243 18.19 14.42 9.67
CA ASP A 243 18.46 14.99 8.34
C ASP A 243 17.62 14.26 7.28
N TRP A 244 16.82 15.02 6.55
CA TRP A 244 15.96 14.46 5.51
C TRP A 244 16.61 14.55 4.13
N ILE A 245 16.87 13.40 3.52
CA ILE A 245 17.50 13.30 2.18
C ILE A 245 16.54 12.85 1.08
N GLY A 246 15.25 12.71 1.40
CA GLY A 246 14.21 12.42 0.42
C GLY A 246 14.03 10.95 0.06
N GLU A 247 14.30 10.02 0.98
CA GLU A 247 13.94 8.61 0.75
C GLU A 247 12.41 8.48 0.66
N LYS A 248 11.92 7.72 -0.34
CA LYS A 248 10.48 7.63 -0.65
C LYS A 248 10.07 6.33 -1.33
N GLY A 249 8.81 5.93 -1.19
CA GLY A 249 8.23 4.77 -1.87
C GLY A 249 7.73 5.12 -3.27
N LEU A 250 8.24 4.46 -4.31
CA LEU A 250 7.90 4.75 -5.71
C LEU A 250 7.43 3.52 -6.50
N ALA A 251 6.96 2.49 -5.80
CA ALA A 251 6.38 1.29 -6.36
C ALA A 251 5.30 0.68 -5.45
N GLU A 252 4.50 -0.24 -5.99
CA GLU A 252 3.57 -1.06 -5.19
C GLU A 252 4.36 -1.94 -4.21
N SER A 253 3.88 -2.01 -2.96
CA SER A 253 4.34 -2.98 -1.97
C SER A 253 3.85 -4.39 -2.28
N LEU A 254 4.49 -5.40 -1.69
CA LEU A 254 4.09 -6.80 -1.76
C LEU A 254 3.97 -7.37 -0.35
N LEU A 255 2.83 -7.98 -0.04
CA LEU A 255 2.57 -8.64 1.22
C LEU A 255 2.43 -10.15 0.99
N ILE A 256 3.29 -10.93 1.62
CA ILE A 256 3.24 -12.40 1.54
C ILE A 256 3.67 -13.03 2.87
N GLU A 257 2.88 -14.00 3.35
CA GLU A 257 3.14 -14.74 4.60
C GLU A 257 3.45 -13.86 5.82
N GLY A 258 2.76 -12.73 5.95
CA GLY A 258 2.99 -11.79 7.06
C GLY A 258 4.23 -10.91 6.88
N VAL A 259 4.90 -10.98 5.72
CA VAL A 259 6.05 -10.14 5.39
C VAL A 259 5.65 -9.06 4.38
N ALA A 260 5.80 -7.81 4.80
CA ALA A 260 5.73 -6.64 3.94
C ALA A 260 7.08 -6.42 3.25
N ILE A 261 7.06 -6.44 1.92
CA ILE A 261 8.21 -6.18 1.06
C ILE A 261 7.96 -4.85 0.36
N VAL A 262 8.79 -3.85 0.67
CA VAL A 262 8.60 -2.47 0.21
C VAL A 262 9.90 -1.97 -0.38
N THR A 263 9.84 -1.34 -1.55
CA THR A 263 11.01 -0.71 -2.16
C THR A 263 10.95 0.80 -2.01
N THR A 264 12.11 1.38 -1.71
CA THR A 264 12.27 2.83 -1.55
C THR A 264 13.39 3.33 -2.44
N TYR A 265 13.37 4.64 -2.70
CA TYR A 265 14.34 5.34 -3.53
C TYR A 265 14.79 6.61 -2.82
N THR A 266 16.11 6.80 -2.75
CA THR A 266 16.74 8.00 -2.19
C THR A 266 17.48 8.74 -3.31
N PRO A 267 17.07 9.97 -3.66
CA PRO A 267 17.70 10.72 -4.74
C PRO A 267 19.12 11.18 -4.37
N ASN A 268 19.97 11.39 -5.36
CA ASN A 268 21.32 11.97 -5.21
C ASN A 268 22.28 11.20 -4.29
N VAL A 269 21.91 10.01 -3.82
CA VAL A 269 22.79 9.05 -3.12
C VAL A 269 23.34 8.04 -4.13
N LYS A 270 24.58 7.59 -3.93
CA LYS A 270 25.20 6.57 -4.80
C LYS A 270 24.76 5.17 -4.36
N PRO A 271 24.59 4.21 -5.29
CA PRO A 271 24.30 2.82 -4.94
C PRO A 271 25.54 2.13 -4.34
N ALA A 272 25.31 1.05 -3.58
CA ALA A 272 26.28 0.37 -2.70
C ALA A 272 27.64 0.05 -3.34
N GLU A 273 27.69 -0.37 -4.62
CA GLU A 273 28.95 -0.77 -5.28
C GLU A 273 29.43 0.16 -6.41
N ASN A 274 28.69 1.22 -6.76
CA ASN A 274 29.03 2.07 -7.92
C ASN A 274 29.67 3.42 -7.52
N VAL A 275 30.87 3.34 -6.92
CA VAL A 275 31.58 4.50 -6.35
C VAL A 275 32.01 5.53 -7.42
N CYS A 276 32.17 5.10 -8.68
CA CYS A 276 32.64 5.94 -9.80
C CYS A 276 31.53 6.35 -10.79
N GLY A 277 30.27 6.03 -10.52
CA GLY A 277 29.12 6.41 -11.35
C GLY A 277 28.44 7.72 -10.95
N PRO A 278 27.56 8.28 -11.81
CA PRO A 278 26.68 9.37 -11.42
C PRO A 278 25.74 8.94 -10.28
N ALA A 279 25.41 9.87 -9.38
CA ALA A 279 24.48 9.63 -8.27
C ALA A 279 23.02 9.62 -8.78
N LEU A 280 22.63 8.51 -9.42
CA LEU A 280 21.29 8.31 -9.97
C LEU A 280 20.24 7.97 -8.89
N GLY A 281 20.67 7.90 -7.62
CA GLY A 281 19.89 7.51 -6.46
C GLY A 281 20.09 6.05 -6.06
N LEU A 282 19.92 5.81 -4.76
CA LEU A 282 20.04 4.53 -4.10
C LEU A 282 18.64 3.91 -3.94
N GLY A 283 18.53 2.62 -4.18
CA GLY A 283 17.32 1.86 -3.87
C GLY A 283 17.53 0.98 -2.65
N LYS A 284 16.51 0.84 -1.81
CA LYS A 284 16.48 -0.14 -0.71
C LYS A 284 15.27 -1.06 -0.86
N VAL A 285 15.37 -2.25 -0.30
CA VAL A 285 14.26 -3.20 -0.15
C VAL A 285 14.10 -3.54 1.32
N PHE A 286 12.96 -3.16 1.90
CA PHE A 286 12.57 -3.50 3.26
C PHE A 286 11.87 -4.87 3.29
N TYR A 287 12.14 -5.65 4.34
CA TYR A 287 11.49 -6.92 4.63
C TYR A 287 10.99 -6.88 6.08
N LEU A 288 9.71 -6.51 6.25
CA LEU A 288 9.15 -6.13 7.54
C LEU A 288 8.09 -7.15 7.97
N ASP A 289 8.14 -7.64 9.20
CA ASP A 289 7.00 -8.36 9.79
C ASP A 289 5.83 -7.39 9.94
N ILE A 290 4.64 -7.77 9.47
CA ILE A 290 3.46 -6.90 9.55
C ILE A 290 2.99 -6.65 10.98
N LEU A 291 3.37 -7.47 11.96
CA LEU A 291 2.93 -7.33 13.34
C LEU A 291 3.67 -6.19 14.04
N ASP A 292 4.99 -6.08 13.83
CA ASP A 292 5.87 -5.21 14.62
C ASP A 292 6.99 -4.51 13.85
N ALA A 293 7.01 -4.63 12.51
CA ALA A 293 8.04 -4.09 11.63
C ALA A 293 9.46 -4.59 11.89
N THR A 294 9.63 -5.70 12.62
CA THR A 294 10.95 -6.32 12.80
C THR A 294 11.46 -6.94 11.49
N PRO A 295 12.78 -7.19 11.36
CA PRO A 295 13.34 -7.79 10.16
C PRO A 295 12.78 -9.21 9.92
N ALA A 296 12.11 -9.41 8.79
CA ALA A 296 11.61 -10.74 8.39
C ALA A 296 12.65 -11.56 7.61
N PHE A 297 13.61 -10.91 6.93
CA PHE A 297 14.69 -11.53 6.18
C PHE A 297 16.03 -10.84 6.42
N PRO A 298 17.17 -11.57 6.42
CA PRO A 298 17.34 -12.97 6.04
C PRO A 298 17.33 -14.01 7.18
N SER A 299 16.85 -13.70 8.40
CA SER A 299 16.63 -14.77 9.38
C SER A 299 15.51 -14.51 10.38
N SER A 300 14.69 -15.54 10.61
CA SER A 300 13.69 -15.64 11.69
C SER A 300 14.29 -16.03 13.06
N VAL A 301 15.62 -16.09 13.16
CA VAL A 301 16.38 -16.31 14.39
C VAL A 301 16.95 -14.98 14.85
N ASP A 302 16.85 -14.71 16.15
CA ASP A 302 17.33 -13.54 16.91
C ASP A 302 18.80 -13.19 16.62
N VAL A 303 19.03 -12.60 15.45
CA VAL A 303 20.26 -11.93 15.03
C VAL A 303 19.78 -10.55 14.58
N ARG A 304 19.84 -9.60 15.50
CA ARG A 304 19.60 -8.14 15.37
C ARG A 304 19.95 -7.61 13.98
N GLY A 305 19.06 -7.80 13.02
CA GLY A 305 19.33 -7.65 11.60
C GLY A 305 18.86 -6.30 11.08
N GLU A 306 19.46 -5.86 9.98
CA GLU A 306 18.96 -4.72 9.21
C GLU A 306 17.59 -5.08 8.59
N ARG A 307 16.62 -4.17 8.69
CA ARG A 307 15.27 -4.34 8.12
C ARG A 307 15.25 -4.23 6.60
N HIS A 308 16.33 -3.75 6.00
CA HIS A 308 16.43 -3.50 4.59
C HIS A 308 17.76 -3.95 4.01
N VAL A 309 17.81 -4.04 2.68
CA VAL A 309 19.04 -4.28 1.92
C VAL A 309 19.14 -3.21 0.83
N GLU A 310 20.33 -2.65 0.67
CA GLU A 310 20.65 -1.76 -0.44
C GLU A 310 20.75 -2.52 -1.76
N LEU A 311 20.12 -1.97 -2.79
CA LEU A 311 20.20 -2.49 -4.15
C LEU A 311 21.53 -2.08 -4.79
N LEU A 312 22.11 -3.01 -5.54
CA LEU A 312 23.34 -2.80 -6.30
C LEU A 312 23.10 -1.93 -7.52
N HIS A 313 21.90 -2.01 -8.12
CA HIS A 313 21.54 -1.16 -9.26
C HIS A 313 21.11 0.24 -8.83
N ALA A 314 21.40 1.23 -9.66
CA ALA A 314 20.97 2.59 -9.43
C ALA A 314 19.54 2.85 -9.91
N GLY A 315 18.95 3.94 -9.45
CA GLY A 315 17.65 4.43 -9.93
C GLY A 315 16.46 3.89 -9.15
N ILE A 316 15.26 4.22 -9.63
CA ILE A 316 14.00 3.89 -8.95
C ILE A 316 13.75 2.38 -9.02
N PRO A 317 13.68 1.66 -7.88
CA PRO A 317 13.40 0.24 -7.90
C PRO A 317 11.98 -0.04 -8.41
N PRO A 318 11.77 -1.13 -9.18
CA PRO A 318 10.44 -1.56 -9.54
C PRO A 318 9.72 -2.20 -8.35
N LYS A 319 8.45 -2.56 -8.54
CA LYS A 319 7.71 -3.34 -7.54
C LYS A 319 8.37 -4.72 -7.33
N PRO A 320 8.44 -5.22 -6.08
CA PRO A 320 8.83 -6.60 -5.81
C PRO A 320 7.91 -7.58 -6.54
N THR A 321 8.49 -8.63 -7.11
CA THR A 321 7.73 -9.69 -7.77
C THR A 321 8.27 -11.06 -7.36
N ILE A 322 7.39 -12.02 -7.15
CA ILE A 322 7.80 -13.41 -6.87
C ILE A 322 7.95 -14.14 -8.20
N ILE A 323 9.14 -14.68 -8.43
CA ILE A 323 9.44 -15.52 -9.59
C ILE A 323 9.56 -16.96 -9.10
N VAL A 324 8.71 -17.84 -9.67
CA VAL A 324 8.75 -19.28 -9.42
C VAL A 324 9.10 -19.97 -10.73
N THR A 325 10.34 -20.48 -10.84
CA THR A 325 10.81 -21.22 -12.01
C THR A 325 10.87 -22.71 -11.73
N GLU A 326 10.66 -23.51 -12.77
CA GLU A 326 10.75 -24.96 -12.65
C GLU A 326 12.18 -25.39 -12.26
N GLY A 327 12.29 -26.25 -11.25
CA GLY A 327 13.56 -26.79 -10.77
C GLY A 327 14.42 -25.85 -9.94
N HIS A 328 13.94 -24.64 -9.61
CA HIS A 328 14.67 -23.66 -8.81
C HIS A 328 13.83 -23.18 -7.62
N PRO A 329 14.46 -22.77 -6.50
CA PRO A 329 13.72 -22.15 -5.41
C PRO A 329 13.04 -20.85 -5.90
N PRO A 330 11.86 -20.50 -5.36
CA PRO A 330 11.25 -19.21 -5.66
C PRO A 330 12.22 -18.08 -5.26
N CYS A 331 12.15 -16.95 -5.95
CA CYS A 331 12.88 -15.75 -5.54
C CYS A 331 12.00 -14.51 -5.56
N ILE A 332 12.30 -13.57 -4.67
CA ILE A 332 11.79 -12.21 -4.73
C ILE A 332 12.73 -11.44 -5.64
N ALA A 333 12.19 -10.97 -6.77
CA ALA A 333 12.89 -10.15 -7.73
C ALA A 333 12.53 -8.68 -7.57
N VAL A 334 13.55 -7.83 -7.52
CA VAL A 334 13.47 -6.37 -7.62
C VAL A 334 14.40 -5.97 -8.75
N GLY A 335 13.82 -5.76 -9.93
CA GLY A 335 14.60 -5.49 -11.15
C GLY A 335 15.50 -6.69 -11.51
N PRO A 336 16.81 -6.48 -11.71
CA PRO A 336 17.75 -7.56 -12.01
C PRO A 336 18.16 -8.38 -10.78
N GLU A 337 17.82 -7.94 -9.57
CA GLU A 337 18.24 -8.57 -8.32
C GLU A 337 17.17 -9.56 -7.86
N CYS A 338 17.59 -10.82 -7.62
CA CYS A 338 16.71 -11.93 -7.26
C CYS A 338 17.29 -12.59 -6.01
N LYS A 339 16.56 -12.51 -4.90
CA LYS A 339 16.94 -13.07 -3.60
C LYS A 339 15.97 -14.18 -3.23
N VAL A 340 16.50 -15.34 -2.86
CA VAL A 340 15.69 -16.46 -2.37
C VAL A 340 15.16 -16.08 -0.99
N PRO A 341 13.84 -15.99 -0.80
CA PRO A 341 13.29 -15.68 0.50
C PRO A 341 13.27 -16.92 1.39
N ASP A 342 13.50 -16.75 2.69
CA ASP A 342 13.32 -17.78 3.72
C ASP A 342 11.84 -17.80 4.21
N LEU A 343 10.89 -17.77 3.26
CA LEU A 343 9.45 -17.79 3.56
C LEU A 343 9.05 -19.20 4.04
N GLY A 344 8.21 -19.24 5.08
CA GLY A 344 7.90 -20.43 5.87
C GLY A 344 7.07 -21.49 5.14
N LEU A 345 6.46 -21.17 3.99
CA LEU A 345 5.81 -22.17 3.16
C LEU A 345 6.57 -22.34 1.84
N GLY A 346 7.05 -23.56 1.60
CA GLY A 346 7.44 -23.99 0.27
C GLY A 346 6.27 -23.74 -0.69
N VAL A 347 6.39 -22.70 -1.51
CA VAL A 347 5.38 -22.24 -2.46
C VAL A 347 4.84 -23.44 -3.24
N ARG A 348 3.63 -23.91 -2.91
CA ARG A 348 3.00 -25.03 -3.59
C ARG A 348 2.28 -24.51 -4.84
N LYS A 349 2.76 -24.96 -5.99
CA LYS A 349 2.13 -24.78 -7.30
C LYS A 349 0.70 -25.32 -7.26
N THR A 350 -0.30 -24.45 -7.37
CA THR A 350 -1.69 -24.85 -7.64
C THR A 350 -1.88 -24.79 -9.16
N TYR A 351 -2.02 -25.94 -9.81
CA TYR A 351 -2.28 -26.01 -11.25
C TYR A 351 -3.73 -25.61 -11.52
N TRP A 352 -3.95 -24.54 -12.28
CA TRP A 352 -5.19 -24.34 -13.00
C TRP A 352 -5.07 -25.08 -14.33
N TYR A 353 -5.89 -26.11 -14.55
CA TYR A 353 -6.08 -26.69 -15.87
C TYR A 353 -7.24 -25.94 -16.53
N GLU A 354 -6.98 -25.34 -17.69
CA GLU A 354 -8.03 -24.99 -18.65
C GLU A 354 -8.56 -26.31 -19.23
N GLU A 355 -9.81 -26.68 -18.92
CA GLU A 355 -10.55 -27.62 -19.75
C GLU A 355 -11.03 -26.86 -20.99
N GLU A 356 -10.36 -27.07 -22.13
CA GLU A 356 -10.94 -26.75 -23.43
C GLU A 356 -12.23 -27.57 -23.61
N LYS A 357 -13.32 -26.89 -23.97
CA LYS A 357 -14.50 -27.53 -24.58
C LYS A 357 -14.62 -27.15 -26.04
#